data_AF-A0A6I2LD17-F1
#
_entry.id   AF-A0A6I2LD17-F1
#
_cell.length_a   1.000
_cell.length_b   1.000
_cell.length_c   1.000
_cell.angle_alpha   90.00
_cell.angle_beta   90.00
_cell.angle_gamma   90.00
#
_symmetry.space_group_name_H-M   'P 1'
#
loop_
_entity.id
_entity.type
_entity.pdbx_description
1 polymer ?
#
loop_
_entity_poly.entity_id
_entity_poly.type
_entity_poly.pdbx_seq_one_letter_code
_entity_poly.pdbx_strand_id
1 'polypeptide(L)'
;MNSSYKATTALGAKTLGELGDCTRRRGDMPGFAKAITAILGAMRGEDEQEFNMTRTVLSDPVLTQKVLRLANSGMYSAFGQHVNTVSKAVLVLGTEAIGHLALGLKLIEELASTSNDTTVAHIEMEKAVLAGIVAQQIAYTAESRHGEEAVVCSMLHTLGRMMLTFYMPERWHDLQRQADQSARTVEQAAPEVLGLSLEEIGHAAALHWGLPNSLLNGMRTLAPAEPGTEVSPSDWIAALSTMAARCAESLWHDDPAGVEQVKQLTESYAGMLGVNAPDLLHAIDQAKVIAANDLTIAPLSRPAERRAKALAKTRQRAAGNKILLSGLADMRDVLDSASPGQMVQIALETVYKGLDLSRAVAFVRNRREGHYAARISFGEGTRELLAGMTFDDAYEPNVFHAALNSDRVIFIENAHDAKFAAKLPLWWKGSLSEARSFVVLPLSANGQPAGFLYGDWDDSFPPIQLSQTEFSLLNDMRAMVVKAVERRHGVAPETVTR
;
A
#
# COMPACT_ATOMS: atom_id res chain seq x y z
N MET A 1 15.70 31.46 -6.39
CA MET A 1 14.94 31.61 -5.14
C MET A 1 13.99 30.43 -5.07
N ASN A 2 14.25 29.43 -4.20
CA ASN A 2 13.29 28.34 -3.99
C ASN A 2 12.02 28.95 -3.39
N SER A 3 10.99 29.15 -4.20
CA SER A 3 9.67 29.51 -3.71
C SER A 3 9.18 28.36 -2.84
N SER A 4 9.19 28.53 -1.53
CA SER A 4 8.46 27.65 -0.63
C SER A 4 7.00 28.10 -0.67
N TYR A 5 6.09 27.14 -0.85
CA TYR A 5 4.66 27.40 -0.75
C TYR A 5 4.34 27.92 0.65
N LYS A 6 3.59 29.02 0.73
CA LYS A 6 3.19 29.65 1.99
C LYS A 6 1.72 29.38 2.26
N ALA A 7 1.43 28.57 3.27
CA ALA A 7 0.07 28.35 3.72
C ALA A 7 -0.57 29.66 4.20
N THR A 8 -1.84 29.86 3.85
CA THR A 8 -2.63 31.05 4.22
C THR A 8 -3.16 30.96 5.66
N THR A 9 -3.22 29.76 6.23
CA THR A 9 -3.74 29.51 7.59
C THR A 9 -2.66 28.96 8.52
N ALA A 10 -2.78 29.23 9.82
CA ALA A 10 -1.88 28.66 10.84
C ALA A 10 -1.98 27.13 10.91
N LEU A 11 -3.19 26.59 10.75
CA LEU A 11 -3.43 25.14 10.69
C LEU A 11 -2.74 24.52 9.46
N GLY A 12 -2.84 25.17 8.30
CA GLY A 12 -2.18 24.74 7.07
C GLY A 12 -0.66 24.75 7.19
N ALA A 13 -0.08 25.80 7.78
CA ALA A 13 1.35 25.87 8.04
C ALA A 13 1.82 24.73 8.96
N LYS A 14 1.03 24.41 9.99
CA LYS A 14 1.28 23.26 10.87
C LYS A 14 1.22 21.93 10.10
N THR A 15 0.20 21.72 9.29
CA THR A 15 0.02 20.51 8.48
C THR A 15 1.21 20.31 7.52
N LEU A 16 1.67 21.35 6.83
CA LEU A 16 2.86 21.26 5.96
C LEU A 16 4.15 21.01 6.74
N GLY A 17 4.28 21.58 7.94
CA GLY A 17 5.40 21.31 8.84
C GLY A 17 5.48 19.83 9.22
N GLU A 18 4.36 19.27 9.67
CA GLU A 18 4.25 17.84 10.03
C GLU A 18 4.50 16.93 8.81
N LEU A 19 3.95 17.28 7.65
CA LEU A 19 4.19 16.55 6.40
C LEU A 19 5.70 16.55 6.05
N GLY A 20 6.36 17.70 6.12
CA GLY A 20 7.79 17.83 5.90
C GLY A 20 8.63 17.03 6.91
N ASP A 21 8.22 16.97 8.18
CA ASP A 21 8.87 16.12 9.20
C ASP A 21 8.69 14.63 8.89
N CYS A 22 7.54 14.22 8.36
CA CYS A 22 7.30 12.85 7.92
C CYS A 22 8.15 12.49 6.71
N THR A 23 8.22 13.37 5.70
CA THR A 23 9.07 13.19 4.52
C THR A 23 10.55 13.10 4.90
N ARG A 24 11.04 13.94 5.82
CA ARG A 24 12.43 13.84 6.31
C ARG A 24 12.73 12.54 7.06
N ARG A 25 11.77 12.01 7.83
CA ARG A 25 11.96 10.79 8.65
C ARG A 25 11.85 9.50 7.84
N ARG A 26 10.88 9.42 6.92
CA ARG A 26 10.60 8.23 6.11
C ARG A 26 11.31 8.23 4.76
N GLY A 27 11.92 9.36 4.39
CA GLY A 27 12.41 9.62 3.04
C GLY A 27 11.30 10.16 2.14
N ASP A 28 11.71 10.69 0.98
CA ASP A 28 10.79 11.04 -0.09
C ASP A 28 9.97 9.83 -0.54
N MET A 29 8.78 10.10 -1.10
CA MET A 29 7.83 9.06 -1.45
C MET A 29 8.56 8.10 -2.39
N PRO A 30 8.58 6.79 -2.06
CA PRO A 30 9.31 5.81 -2.86
C PRO A 30 9.00 5.98 -4.34
N GLY A 31 10.07 6.11 -5.13
CA GLY A 31 10.00 6.21 -6.59
C GLY A 31 9.67 7.58 -7.18
N PHE A 32 8.92 8.44 -6.49
CA PHE A 32 8.49 9.74 -7.03
C PHE A 32 9.64 10.77 -7.14
N ALA A 33 10.38 10.98 -6.05
CA ALA A 33 11.49 11.95 -6.04
C ALA A 33 12.67 11.50 -6.93
N LYS A 34 12.93 10.19 -7.04
CA LYS A 34 13.96 9.64 -7.93
C LYS A 34 13.57 9.80 -9.40
N ALA A 35 12.33 9.47 -9.77
CA ALA A 35 11.82 9.66 -11.12
C ALA A 35 11.87 11.14 -11.53
N ILE A 36 11.40 12.04 -10.67
CA ILE A 36 11.45 13.49 -10.89
C ILE A 36 12.91 13.96 -11.05
N THR A 37 13.81 13.59 -10.14
CA THR A 37 15.20 14.08 -10.19
C THR A 37 15.95 13.60 -11.44
N ALA A 38 15.81 12.32 -11.80
CA ALA A 38 16.46 11.75 -12.97
C ALA A 38 16.02 12.44 -14.28
N ILE A 39 14.74 12.83 -14.34
CA ILE A 39 14.14 13.35 -15.58
C ILE A 39 14.21 14.88 -15.65
N LEU A 40 14.14 15.59 -14.53
CA LEU A 40 14.47 17.01 -14.49
C LEU A 40 15.93 17.27 -14.88
N GLY A 41 16.85 16.40 -14.45
CA GLY A 41 18.24 16.42 -14.94
C GLY A 41 18.31 16.26 -16.47
N ALA A 42 17.50 15.35 -17.02
CA ALA A 42 17.43 15.12 -18.46
C ALA A 42 16.80 16.28 -19.25
N MET A 43 15.83 16.98 -18.68
CA MET A 43 15.12 18.09 -19.33
C MET A 43 15.90 19.42 -19.26
N ARG A 44 16.69 19.65 -18.20
CA ARG A 44 17.39 20.93 -17.98
C ARG A 44 18.67 21.10 -18.79
N GLY A 45 19.19 20.05 -19.42
CA GLY A 45 20.38 20.15 -20.26
C GLY A 45 21.64 20.62 -19.51
N GLU A 46 21.71 20.44 -18.19
CA GLU A 46 22.76 21.01 -17.32
C GLU A 46 24.16 20.34 -17.46
N ASP A 47 24.39 19.55 -18.52
CA ASP A 47 25.74 19.14 -18.95
C ASP A 47 25.86 19.26 -20.47
N GLU A 48 26.31 20.45 -20.92
CA GLU A 48 26.39 20.88 -22.33
C GLU A 48 27.34 20.08 -23.24
N GLN A 49 27.86 18.91 -22.84
CA GLN A 49 28.69 18.08 -23.74
C GLN A 49 28.40 16.58 -23.79
N GLU A 50 27.52 15.99 -22.96
CA GLU A 50 27.29 14.53 -23.08
C GLU A 50 25.95 13.99 -22.51
N PHE A 51 24.95 14.83 -22.24
CA PHE A 51 23.60 14.34 -21.88
C PHE A 51 22.75 14.09 -23.14
N ASN A 52 23.04 12.99 -23.83
CA ASN A 52 22.30 12.63 -25.04
C ASN A 52 20.94 12.02 -24.65
N MET A 53 19.82 12.74 -24.85
CA MET A 53 18.45 12.19 -24.74
C MET A 53 18.33 10.82 -25.45
N THR A 54 19.07 10.64 -26.55
CA THR A 54 19.19 9.37 -27.26
C THR A 54 19.75 8.25 -26.38
N ARG A 55 20.77 8.51 -25.56
CA ARG A 55 21.37 7.52 -24.64
C ARG A 55 20.40 7.14 -23.52
N THR A 56 19.67 8.10 -22.95
CA THR A 56 18.63 7.82 -21.95
C THR A 56 17.53 6.95 -22.54
N VAL A 57 17.02 7.32 -23.72
CA VAL A 57 16.01 6.52 -24.42
C VAL A 57 16.55 5.12 -24.74
N LEU A 58 17.76 5.02 -25.31
CA LEU A 58 18.38 3.73 -25.66
C LEU A 58 18.72 2.85 -24.46
N SER A 59 18.88 3.42 -23.26
CA SER A 59 19.16 2.65 -22.03
C SER A 59 17.93 1.88 -21.52
N ASP A 60 16.74 2.25 -21.97
CA ASP A 60 15.47 1.64 -21.58
C ASP A 60 14.72 1.16 -22.84
N PRO A 61 14.67 -0.17 -23.10
CA PRO A 61 14.01 -0.73 -24.28
C PRO A 61 12.52 -0.38 -24.38
N VAL A 62 11.82 -0.22 -23.25
CA VAL A 62 10.39 0.13 -23.21
C VAL A 62 10.21 1.58 -23.63
N LEU A 63 11.04 2.48 -23.09
CA LEU A 63 11.05 3.88 -23.49
C LEU A 63 11.41 4.03 -24.98
N THR A 64 12.43 3.32 -25.46
CA THR A 64 12.81 3.30 -26.89
C THR A 64 11.64 2.92 -27.78
N GLN A 65 10.92 1.85 -27.44
CA GLN A 65 9.77 1.39 -28.23
C GLN A 65 8.63 2.42 -28.22
N LYS A 66 8.31 3.02 -27.06
CA LYS A 66 7.25 4.03 -26.96
C LYS A 66 7.61 5.30 -27.72
N VAL A 67 8.86 5.77 -27.64
CA VAL A 67 9.37 6.92 -28.41
C VAL A 67 9.26 6.67 -29.91
N LEU A 68 9.70 5.52 -30.40
CA LEU A 68 9.60 5.19 -31.83
C LEU A 68 8.14 5.06 -32.29
N ARG A 69 7.27 4.46 -31.47
CA ARG A 69 5.83 4.36 -31.78
C ARG A 69 5.17 5.73 -31.86
N LEU A 70 5.48 6.60 -30.91
CA LEU A 70 4.96 7.97 -30.87
C LEU A 70 5.43 8.78 -32.08
N ALA A 71 6.72 8.70 -32.43
CA ALA A 71 7.27 9.39 -33.60
C ALA A 71 6.67 8.93 -34.94
N ASN A 72 6.06 7.74 -34.99
CA ASN A 72 5.37 7.21 -36.17
C ASN A 72 3.84 7.33 -36.08
N SER A 73 3.30 7.98 -35.03
CA SER A 73 1.86 8.15 -34.87
C SER A 73 1.30 9.11 -35.93
N GLY A 74 -0.02 9.04 -36.17
CA GLY A 74 -0.69 9.90 -37.16
C GLY A 74 -0.39 11.39 -36.94
N MET A 75 -0.31 11.83 -35.69
CA MET A 75 -0.01 13.21 -35.28
C MET A 75 1.37 13.71 -35.74
N TYR A 76 2.39 12.85 -35.69
CA TYR A 76 3.78 13.22 -36.06
C TYR A 76 4.15 12.80 -37.48
N SER A 77 3.24 12.11 -38.18
CA SER A 77 3.46 11.58 -39.53
C SER A 77 3.81 12.66 -40.57
N ALA A 78 3.37 13.91 -40.35
CA ALA A 78 3.69 15.06 -41.19
C ALA A 78 5.17 15.51 -41.10
N PHE A 79 5.84 15.22 -40.00
CA PHE A 79 7.23 15.61 -39.74
C PHE A 79 8.24 14.49 -40.06
N GLY A 80 7.74 13.29 -40.37
CA GLY A 80 8.54 12.19 -40.88
C GLY A 80 7.81 10.86 -40.82
N GLN A 81 7.78 10.14 -41.94
CA GLN A 81 7.33 8.75 -41.96
C GLN A 81 8.51 7.80 -41.73
N HIS A 82 8.23 6.65 -41.13
CA HIS A 82 9.18 5.57 -40.89
C HIS A 82 10.39 6.04 -40.06
N VAL A 83 10.12 6.55 -38.87
CA VAL A 83 11.13 6.87 -37.86
C VAL A 83 11.61 5.55 -37.22
N ASN A 84 12.81 5.11 -37.58
CA ASN A 84 13.39 3.83 -37.14
C ASN A 84 14.61 4.01 -36.22
N THR A 85 15.03 5.24 -35.93
CA THR A 85 16.16 5.55 -35.05
C THR A 85 15.74 6.54 -33.98
N VAL A 86 16.33 6.40 -32.79
CA VAL A 86 16.05 7.28 -31.65
C VAL A 86 16.49 8.72 -31.96
N SER A 87 17.63 8.93 -32.62
CA SER A 87 18.07 10.28 -33.01
C SER A 87 17.06 11.00 -33.91
N LYS A 88 16.45 10.27 -34.87
CA LYS A 88 15.39 10.82 -35.73
C LYS A 88 14.10 11.07 -34.94
N ALA A 89 13.77 10.22 -33.97
CA ALA A 89 12.63 10.44 -33.08
C ALA A 89 12.82 11.67 -32.19
N VAL A 90 14.02 11.92 -31.68
CA VAL A 90 14.35 13.14 -30.92
C VAL A 90 14.15 14.41 -31.76
N LEU A 91 14.51 14.37 -33.05
CA LEU A 91 14.28 15.50 -33.97
C LEU A 91 12.79 15.74 -34.27
N VAL A 92 12.00 14.67 -34.39
CA VAL A 92 10.57 14.75 -34.72
C VAL A 92 9.72 15.14 -33.52
N LEU A 93 10.01 14.58 -32.34
CA LEU A 93 9.22 14.77 -31.11
C LEU A 93 9.71 15.95 -30.26
N GLY A 94 11.00 16.27 -30.33
CA GLY A 94 11.65 17.19 -29.39
C GLY A 94 12.02 16.52 -28.07
N THR A 95 12.90 17.18 -27.31
CA THR A 95 13.39 16.70 -26.01
C THR A 95 12.33 16.77 -24.92
N GLU A 96 11.42 17.72 -24.99
CA GLU A 96 10.37 17.94 -23.99
C GLU A 96 9.33 16.81 -23.99
N ALA A 97 8.78 16.45 -25.16
CA ALA A 97 7.82 15.34 -25.28
C ALA A 97 8.44 14.01 -24.84
N ILE A 98 9.71 13.75 -25.19
CA ILE A 98 10.43 12.56 -24.74
C ILE A 98 10.67 12.59 -23.22
N GLY A 99 10.99 13.75 -22.66
CA GLY A 99 11.14 13.95 -21.22
C GLY A 99 9.85 13.64 -20.46
N HIS A 100 8.71 14.17 -20.92
CA HIS A 100 7.40 13.88 -20.33
C HIS A 100 6.98 12.40 -20.50
N LEU A 101 7.28 11.78 -21.65
CA LEU A 101 7.03 10.35 -21.86
C LEU A 101 7.85 9.47 -20.92
N ALA A 102 9.14 9.80 -20.75
CA ALA A 102 10.01 9.13 -19.79
C ALA A 102 9.52 9.32 -18.36
N LEU A 103 9.07 10.53 -18.00
CA LEU A 103 8.50 10.85 -16.70
C LEU A 103 7.23 10.07 -16.42
N GLY A 104 6.28 10.07 -17.36
CA GLY A 104 5.05 9.28 -17.23
C GLY A 104 5.36 7.79 -17.05
N LEU A 105 6.27 7.23 -17.85
CA LEU A 105 6.64 5.80 -17.74
C LEU A 105 7.28 5.47 -16.39
N LYS A 106 8.25 6.27 -15.93
CA LYS A 106 8.92 6.03 -14.64
C LYS A 106 7.97 6.24 -13.47
N LEU A 107 7.09 7.25 -13.52
CA LEU A 107 6.05 7.43 -12.51
C LEU A 107 5.14 6.21 -12.44
N ILE A 108 4.72 5.67 -13.59
CA ILE A 108 3.90 4.46 -13.64
C ILE A 108 4.63 3.25 -13.01
N GLU A 109 5.88 2.98 -13.41
CA GLU A 109 6.67 1.84 -12.90
C GLU A 109 6.88 1.93 -11.38
N GLU A 110 7.24 3.11 -10.90
CA GLU A 110 7.52 3.37 -9.49
C GLU A 110 6.24 3.31 -8.64
N LEU A 111 5.15 3.93 -9.09
CA LEU A 111 3.85 3.87 -8.40
C LEU A 111 3.26 2.46 -8.39
N ALA A 112 3.49 1.65 -9.44
CA ALA A 112 3.04 0.27 -9.51
C ALA A 112 3.90 -0.70 -8.69
N SER A 113 5.21 -0.46 -8.57
CA SER A 113 6.15 -1.33 -7.85
C SER A 113 6.23 -1.05 -6.34
N THR A 114 5.70 0.10 -5.90
CA THR A 114 5.75 0.50 -4.49
C THR A 114 4.80 -0.35 -3.63
N SER A 115 5.38 -1.26 -2.86
CA SER A 115 4.69 -2.07 -1.84
C SER A 115 4.65 -1.32 -0.50
N ASN A 116 3.69 -0.42 -0.35
CA ASN A 116 3.50 0.32 0.91
C ASN A 116 2.50 -0.38 1.85
N ASP A 117 2.74 -0.22 3.16
CA ASP A 117 2.01 -0.86 4.27
C ASP A 117 0.51 -0.53 4.37
N THR A 118 -0.03 0.42 3.59
CA THR A 118 -1.44 0.80 3.64
C THR A 118 -2.16 0.59 2.30
N THR A 119 -3.22 -0.24 2.32
CA THR A 119 -4.10 -0.49 1.16
C THR A 119 -4.66 0.81 0.56
N VAL A 120 -4.86 1.84 1.39
CA VAL A 120 -5.42 3.13 0.96
C VAL A 120 -4.44 3.93 0.10
N ALA A 121 -3.14 3.97 0.46
CA ALA A 121 -2.15 4.67 -0.35
C ALA A 121 -1.99 4.00 -1.73
N HIS A 122 -2.02 2.67 -1.76
CA HIS A 122 -1.95 1.92 -3.03
C HIS A 122 -3.13 2.24 -3.96
N ILE A 123 -4.35 2.32 -3.42
CA ILE A 123 -5.55 2.71 -4.18
C ILE A 123 -5.38 4.10 -4.83
N GLU A 124 -4.91 5.09 -4.08
CA GLU A 124 -4.74 6.45 -4.63
C GLU A 124 -3.63 6.51 -5.69
N MET A 125 -2.58 5.67 -5.57
CA MET A 125 -1.55 5.52 -6.60
C MET A 125 -2.10 4.87 -7.88
N GLU A 126 -2.91 3.81 -7.75
CA GLU A 126 -3.54 3.13 -8.89
C GLU A 126 -4.53 4.07 -9.62
N LYS A 127 -5.27 4.91 -8.88
CA LYS A 127 -6.13 5.96 -9.47
C LYS A 127 -5.31 7.01 -10.22
N ALA A 128 -4.18 7.44 -9.67
CA ALA A 128 -3.30 8.41 -10.34
C ALA A 128 -2.79 7.86 -11.67
N VAL A 129 -2.39 6.59 -11.71
CA VAL A 129 -1.97 5.96 -12.96
C VAL A 129 -3.14 5.80 -13.94
N LEU A 130 -4.32 5.38 -13.48
CA LEU A 130 -5.52 5.32 -14.33
C LEU A 130 -5.84 6.70 -14.94
N ALA A 131 -5.72 7.78 -14.17
CA ALA A 131 -5.89 9.14 -14.67
C ALA A 131 -4.88 9.46 -15.79
N GLY A 132 -3.62 9.05 -15.64
CA GLY A 132 -2.61 9.18 -16.70
C GLY A 132 -2.98 8.44 -17.98
N ILE A 133 -3.51 7.21 -17.90
CA ILE A 133 -3.92 6.42 -19.07
C ILE A 133 -5.14 7.05 -19.74
N VAL A 134 -6.12 7.50 -18.96
CA VAL A 134 -7.30 8.22 -19.45
C VAL A 134 -6.86 9.48 -20.22
N ALA A 135 -5.98 10.28 -19.62
CA ALA A 135 -5.43 11.47 -20.25
C ALA A 135 -4.68 11.15 -21.55
N GLN A 136 -3.93 10.05 -21.59
CA GLN A 136 -3.23 9.60 -22.79
C GLN A 136 -4.20 9.30 -23.93
N GLN A 137 -5.26 8.54 -23.68
CA GLN A 137 -6.24 8.20 -24.71
C GLN A 137 -6.99 9.42 -25.22
N ILE A 138 -7.38 10.32 -24.32
CA ILE A 138 -8.07 11.55 -24.71
C ILE A 138 -7.15 12.48 -25.50
N ALA A 139 -5.91 12.66 -25.07
CA ALA A 139 -4.96 13.50 -25.80
C ALA A 139 -4.65 12.96 -27.20
N TYR A 140 -4.60 11.64 -27.36
CA TYR A 140 -4.48 10.98 -28.66
C TYR A 140 -5.69 11.26 -29.55
N THR A 141 -6.91 11.10 -29.01
CA THR A 141 -8.16 11.40 -29.73
C THR A 141 -8.28 12.88 -30.10
N ALA A 142 -7.78 13.77 -29.24
CA ALA A 142 -7.73 15.22 -29.50
C ALA A 142 -6.65 15.65 -30.48
N GLU A 143 -5.80 14.72 -30.93
CA GLU A 143 -4.61 14.98 -31.75
C GLU A 143 -3.69 16.06 -31.14
N SER A 144 -3.63 16.13 -29.81
CA SER A 144 -2.91 17.19 -29.09
C SER A 144 -1.42 16.89 -28.95
N ARG A 145 -0.59 17.84 -29.40
CA ARG A 145 0.89 17.82 -29.21
C ARG A 145 1.34 17.93 -27.75
N HIS A 146 0.42 18.21 -26.83
CA HIS A 146 0.69 18.37 -25.39
C HIS A 146 0.32 17.11 -24.60
N GLY A 147 0.09 15.98 -25.28
CA GLY A 147 -0.43 14.76 -24.66
C GLY A 147 0.49 14.20 -23.58
N GLU A 148 1.81 14.19 -23.81
CA GLU A 148 2.76 13.63 -22.86
C GLU A 148 2.81 14.44 -21.57
N GLU A 149 2.81 15.77 -21.68
CA GLU A 149 2.73 16.67 -20.53
C GLU A 149 1.43 16.47 -19.76
N ALA A 150 0.30 16.35 -20.47
CA ALA A 150 -1.01 16.13 -19.86
C ALA A 150 -1.10 14.80 -19.12
N VAL A 151 -0.45 13.74 -19.61
CA VAL A 151 -0.37 12.46 -18.91
C VAL A 151 0.32 12.62 -17.56
N VAL A 152 1.46 13.30 -17.52
CA VAL A 152 2.18 13.56 -16.26
C VAL A 152 1.32 14.41 -15.34
N CYS A 153 0.79 15.54 -15.82
CA CYS A 153 -0.04 16.44 -15.03
C CYS A 153 -1.28 15.74 -14.44
N SER A 154 -1.88 14.80 -15.17
CA SER A 154 -3.02 14.01 -14.70
C SER A 154 -2.66 13.07 -13.55
N MET A 155 -1.47 12.46 -13.57
CA MET A 155 -0.98 11.68 -12.43
C MET A 155 -0.63 12.56 -11.23
N LEU A 156 -0.05 13.74 -11.50
CA LEU A 156 0.31 14.70 -10.45
C LEU A 156 -0.92 15.37 -9.83
N HIS A 157 -2.04 15.43 -10.52
CA HIS A 157 -3.26 16.10 -10.06
C HIS A 157 -3.74 15.58 -8.69
N THR A 158 -3.61 14.28 -8.43
CA THR A 158 -3.98 13.65 -7.16
C THR A 158 -2.82 13.55 -6.16
N LEU A 159 -1.69 14.23 -6.41
CA LEU A 159 -0.49 14.17 -5.57
C LEU A 159 -0.77 14.49 -4.09
N GLY A 160 -1.64 15.44 -3.80
CA GLY A 160 -2.00 15.77 -2.42
C GLY A 160 -2.65 14.62 -1.66
N ARG A 161 -3.53 13.85 -2.31
CA ARG A 161 -4.14 12.63 -1.76
C ARG A 161 -3.10 11.56 -1.50
N MET A 162 -2.19 11.34 -2.45
CA MET A 162 -1.07 10.39 -2.29
C MET A 162 -0.13 10.79 -1.13
N MET A 163 0.23 12.07 -1.03
CA MET A 163 1.07 12.59 0.06
C MET A 163 0.42 12.36 1.42
N LEU A 164 -0.88 12.66 1.55
CA LEU A 164 -1.59 12.56 2.81
C LEU A 164 -1.81 11.10 3.23
N THR A 165 -2.23 10.23 2.30
CA THR A 165 -2.44 8.80 2.57
C THR A 165 -1.15 8.06 2.91
N PHE A 166 -0.02 8.47 2.32
CA PHE A 166 1.27 7.84 2.57
C PHE A 166 1.93 8.33 3.87
N TYR A 167 1.98 9.65 4.10
CA TYR A 167 2.73 10.22 5.21
C TYR A 167 1.92 10.46 6.48
N MET A 168 0.60 10.66 6.36
CA MET A 168 -0.27 11.02 7.48
C MET A 168 -1.59 10.25 7.44
N PRO A 169 -1.55 8.89 7.46
CA PRO A 169 -2.74 8.06 7.32
C PRO A 169 -3.80 8.36 8.39
N GLU A 170 -3.42 8.68 9.62
CA GLU A 170 -4.39 9.06 10.67
C GLU A 170 -5.19 10.32 10.31
N ARG A 171 -4.52 11.36 9.79
CA ARG A 171 -5.20 12.58 9.32
C ARG A 171 -6.09 12.31 8.11
N TRP A 172 -5.71 11.38 7.24
CA TRP A 172 -6.57 10.94 6.15
C TRP A 172 -7.85 10.27 6.68
N HIS A 173 -7.74 9.37 7.65
CA HIS A 173 -8.92 8.73 8.24
C HIS A 173 -9.83 9.71 8.98
N ASP A 174 -9.26 10.69 9.69
CA ASP A 174 -10.04 11.75 10.34
C ASP A 174 -10.74 12.64 9.32
N LEU A 175 -10.07 12.98 8.21
CA LEU A 175 -10.67 13.71 7.09
C LEU A 175 -11.86 12.94 6.51
N GLN A 176 -11.69 11.64 6.22
CA GLN A 176 -12.77 10.79 5.72
C GLN A 176 -13.96 10.76 6.69
N ARG A 177 -13.69 10.58 7.99
CA ARG A 177 -14.73 10.53 9.01
C ARG A 177 -15.54 11.83 9.08
N GLN A 178 -14.89 12.98 8.97
CA GLN A 178 -15.58 14.28 8.99
C GLN A 178 -16.35 14.56 7.71
N ALA A 179 -15.80 14.15 6.55
CA ALA A 179 -16.49 14.22 5.27
C ALA A 179 -17.79 13.40 5.31
N ASP A 180 -17.72 12.16 5.80
CA ASP A 180 -18.89 11.28 5.96
C ASP A 180 -19.94 11.87 6.91
N GLN A 181 -19.53 12.40 8.06
CA GLN A 181 -20.43 13.01 9.05
C GLN A 181 -21.15 14.25 8.52
N SER A 182 -20.51 14.99 7.61
CA SER A 182 -21.04 16.23 7.04
C SER A 182 -21.70 16.05 5.68
N ALA A 183 -21.77 14.81 5.17
CA ALA A 183 -22.22 14.48 3.81
C ALA A 183 -21.50 15.32 2.72
N ARG A 184 -20.19 15.54 2.90
CA ARG A 184 -19.32 16.30 1.99
C ARG A 184 -18.28 15.37 1.37
N THR A 185 -17.63 15.80 0.29
CA THR A 185 -16.46 15.09 -0.23
C THR A 185 -15.22 15.38 0.60
N VAL A 186 -14.20 14.53 0.51
CA VAL A 186 -12.91 14.75 1.19
C VAL A 186 -12.23 16.04 0.74
N GLU A 187 -12.40 16.45 -0.53
CA GLU A 187 -11.92 17.74 -1.05
C GLU A 187 -12.55 18.91 -0.30
N GLN A 188 -13.86 18.84 -0.06
CA GLN A 188 -14.62 19.91 0.58
C GLN A 188 -14.32 20.02 2.07
N ALA A 189 -14.04 18.89 2.74
CA ALA A 189 -13.69 18.86 4.16
C ALA A 189 -12.22 19.25 4.42
N ALA A 190 -11.32 19.10 3.43
CA ALA A 190 -9.88 19.27 3.63
C ALA A 190 -9.48 20.66 4.19
N PRO A 191 -10.00 21.80 3.68
CA PRO A 191 -9.64 23.11 4.23
C PRO A 191 -9.98 23.26 5.71
N GLU A 192 -11.07 22.65 6.19
CA GLU A 192 -11.50 22.73 7.59
C GLU A 192 -10.63 21.83 8.49
N VAL A 193 -10.30 20.61 8.03
CA VAL A 193 -9.56 19.61 8.82
C VAL A 193 -8.06 19.85 8.80
N LEU A 194 -7.52 20.24 7.65
CA LEU A 194 -6.09 20.32 7.37
C LEU A 194 -5.59 21.76 7.30
N GLY A 195 -6.50 22.75 7.19
CA GLY A 195 -6.16 24.15 6.93
C GLY A 195 -5.71 24.42 5.50
N LEU A 196 -5.79 23.42 4.62
CA LEU A 196 -5.38 23.43 3.21
C LEU A 196 -6.28 22.50 2.40
N SER A 197 -6.48 22.82 1.13
CA SER A 197 -7.04 21.86 0.18
C SER A 197 -6.02 20.76 -0.13
N LEU A 198 -6.50 19.62 -0.62
CA LEU A 198 -5.62 18.55 -1.10
C LEU A 198 -4.77 19.02 -2.28
N GLU A 199 -5.32 19.91 -3.11
CA GLU A 199 -4.59 20.51 -4.24
C GLU A 199 -3.41 21.36 -3.75
N GLU A 200 -3.61 22.17 -2.71
CA GLU A 200 -2.55 22.98 -2.10
C GLU A 200 -1.43 22.13 -1.51
N ILE A 201 -1.77 20.99 -0.90
CA ILE A 201 -0.79 20.03 -0.40
C ILE A 201 0.03 19.43 -1.54
N GLY A 202 -0.64 18.99 -2.62
CA GLY A 202 0.02 18.45 -3.81
C GLY A 202 0.95 19.48 -4.47
N HIS A 203 0.47 20.72 -4.63
CA HIS A 203 1.24 21.81 -5.19
C HIS A 203 2.45 22.19 -4.31
N ALA A 204 2.29 22.22 -2.99
CA ALA A 204 3.39 22.47 -2.06
C ALA A 204 4.49 21.39 -2.17
N ALA A 205 4.09 20.12 -2.30
CA ALA A 205 5.03 19.01 -2.50
C ALA A 205 5.75 19.11 -3.86
N ALA A 206 4.99 19.36 -4.94
CA ALA A 206 5.53 19.55 -6.29
C ALA A 206 6.56 20.68 -6.35
N LEU A 207 6.27 21.81 -5.68
CA LEU A 207 7.17 22.96 -5.59
C LEU A 207 8.42 22.64 -4.78
N HIS A 208 8.30 21.86 -3.70
CA HIS A 208 9.43 21.40 -2.88
C HIS A 208 10.39 20.51 -3.67
N TRP A 209 9.87 19.63 -4.54
CA TRP A 209 10.66 18.80 -5.44
C TRP A 209 11.20 19.55 -6.68
N GLY A 210 10.90 20.83 -6.82
CA GLY A 210 11.45 21.67 -7.89
C GLY A 210 10.87 21.40 -9.27
N LEU A 211 9.59 20.97 -9.34
CA LEU A 211 8.91 20.74 -10.62
C LEU A 211 8.81 22.05 -11.44
N PRO A 212 8.93 21.97 -12.79
CA PRO A 212 8.78 23.11 -13.69
C PRO A 212 7.39 23.72 -13.62
N ASN A 213 7.31 25.02 -13.94
CA ASN A 213 6.04 25.76 -13.95
C ASN A 213 5.01 25.18 -14.92
N SER A 214 5.43 24.54 -16.01
CA SER A 214 4.53 23.86 -16.95
C SER A 214 3.73 22.76 -16.24
N LEU A 215 4.41 21.86 -15.52
CA LEU A 215 3.78 20.81 -14.73
C LEU A 215 2.95 21.35 -13.56
N LEU A 216 3.44 22.39 -12.87
CA LEU A 216 2.71 23.05 -11.78
C LEU A 216 1.39 23.68 -12.26
N ASN A 217 1.41 24.30 -13.44
CA ASN A 217 0.22 24.90 -14.05
C ASN A 217 -0.71 23.84 -14.66
N GLY A 218 -0.17 22.73 -15.17
CA GLY A 218 -0.96 21.66 -15.77
C GLY A 218 -1.63 20.75 -14.74
N MET A 219 -1.05 20.56 -13.56
CA MET A 219 -1.65 19.70 -12.51
C MET A 219 -2.77 20.37 -11.72
N ARG A 220 -2.97 21.68 -11.88
CA ARG A 220 -3.97 22.45 -11.13
C ARG A 220 -5.39 22.01 -11.50
N THR A 221 -6.35 22.28 -10.60
CA THR A 221 -7.76 22.08 -10.92
C THR A 221 -8.29 23.18 -11.82
N LEU A 222 -9.07 22.79 -12.83
CA LEU A 222 -9.81 23.71 -13.69
C LEU A 222 -11.24 23.20 -13.88
N ALA A 223 -12.22 24.07 -13.62
CA ALA A 223 -13.61 23.77 -13.88
C ALA A 223 -13.93 23.85 -15.39
N PRO A 224 -15.01 23.18 -15.86
CA PRO A 224 -15.47 23.33 -17.23
C PRO A 224 -15.73 24.80 -17.57
N ALA A 225 -15.21 25.25 -18.71
CA ALA A 225 -15.47 26.58 -19.24
C ALA A 225 -16.76 26.61 -20.06
N GLU A 226 -17.35 27.79 -20.21
CA GLU A 226 -18.52 27.94 -21.07
C GLU A 226 -18.17 27.61 -22.54
N PRO A 227 -19.10 27.01 -23.31
CA PRO A 227 -18.88 26.71 -24.71
C PRO A 227 -18.41 27.93 -25.51
N GLY A 228 -17.33 27.78 -26.27
CA GLY A 228 -16.75 28.87 -27.08
C GLY A 228 -15.72 29.74 -26.37
N THR A 229 -15.41 29.48 -25.09
CA THR A 229 -14.28 30.11 -24.40
C THR A 229 -12.96 29.68 -25.06
N GLU A 230 -12.08 30.63 -25.37
CA GLU A 230 -10.74 30.32 -25.86
C GLU A 230 -9.91 29.66 -24.75
N VAL A 231 -9.38 28.48 -25.02
CA VAL A 231 -8.64 27.68 -24.04
C VAL A 231 -7.15 27.76 -24.35
N SER A 232 -6.36 28.29 -23.41
CA SER A 232 -4.90 28.29 -23.56
C SER A 232 -4.34 26.86 -23.46
N PRO A 233 -3.13 26.57 -23.99
CA PRO A 233 -2.53 25.24 -23.87
C PRO A 233 -2.41 24.76 -22.42
N SER A 234 -2.07 25.65 -21.49
CA SER A 234 -1.99 25.33 -20.07
C SER A 234 -3.35 25.02 -19.46
N ASP A 235 -4.40 25.71 -19.90
CA ASP A 235 -5.77 25.46 -19.45
C ASP A 235 -6.31 24.15 -20.02
N TRP A 236 -5.94 23.82 -21.26
CA TRP A 236 -6.28 22.55 -21.88
C TRP A 236 -5.68 21.38 -21.09
N ILE A 237 -4.40 21.47 -20.71
CA ILE A 237 -3.73 20.46 -19.89
C ILE A 237 -4.38 20.35 -18.50
N ALA A 238 -4.71 21.47 -17.86
CA ALA A 238 -5.37 21.47 -16.55
C ALA A 238 -6.79 20.92 -16.60
N ALA A 239 -7.56 21.24 -17.66
CA ALA A 239 -8.89 20.68 -17.91
C ALA A 239 -8.81 19.16 -18.10
N LEU A 240 -7.89 18.70 -18.95
CA LEU A 240 -7.68 17.27 -19.18
C LEU A 240 -7.27 16.56 -17.89
N SER A 241 -6.33 17.12 -17.13
CA SER A 241 -5.85 16.56 -15.86
C SER A 241 -6.97 16.45 -14.83
N THR A 242 -7.79 17.49 -14.71
CA THR A 242 -8.96 17.51 -13.81
C THR A 242 -10.00 16.48 -14.24
N MET A 243 -10.34 16.43 -15.53
CA MET A 243 -11.32 15.47 -16.04
C MET A 243 -10.82 14.03 -15.87
N ALA A 244 -9.57 13.75 -16.24
CA ALA A 244 -8.99 12.42 -16.19
C ALA A 244 -8.93 11.88 -14.75
N ALA A 245 -8.54 12.71 -13.78
CA ALA A 245 -8.54 12.33 -12.37
C ALA A 245 -9.94 12.05 -11.82
N ARG A 246 -10.94 12.87 -12.19
CA ARG A 246 -12.34 12.63 -11.80
C ARG A 246 -12.90 11.38 -12.45
N CYS A 247 -12.61 11.14 -13.73
CA CYS A 247 -12.97 9.89 -14.40
C CYS A 247 -12.32 8.70 -13.70
N ALA A 248 -11.05 8.76 -13.35
CA ALA A 248 -10.37 7.67 -12.63
C ALA A 248 -11.04 7.37 -11.27
N GLU A 249 -11.43 8.39 -10.50
CA GLU A 249 -12.17 8.23 -9.24
C GLU A 249 -13.54 7.58 -9.45
N SER A 250 -14.30 8.01 -10.46
CA SER A 250 -15.62 7.47 -10.79
C SER A 250 -15.55 6.04 -11.33
N LEU A 251 -14.57 5.74 -12.18
CA LEU A 251 -14.34 4.41 -12.75
C LEU A 251 -13.86 3.41 -11.72
N TRP A 252 -13.22 3.87 -10.64
CA TRP A 252 -12.66 3.00 -9.60
C TRP A 252 -13.71 2.09 -8.95
N HIS A 253 -14.94 2.57 -8.82
CA HIS A 253 -16.01 1.86 -8.13
C HIS A 253 -16.78 0.90 -9.04
N ASP A 254 -16.63 1.05 -10.36
CA ASP A 254 -17.33 0.30 -11.43
C ASP A 254 -18.83 0.11 -11.15
N ASP A 255 -19.48 1.19 -10.72
CA ASP A 255 -20.90 1.23 -10.41
C ASP A 255 -21.69 2.13 -11.39
N PRO A 256 -23.04 1.98 -11.46
CA PRO A 256 -23.85 2.78 -12.38
C PRO A 256 -23.75 4.29 -12.14
N ALA A 257 -23.50 4.72 -10.90
CA ALA A 257 -23.35 6.13 -10.55
C ALA A 257 -22.05 6.70 -11.14
N GLY A 258 -20.96 5.94 -11.09
CA GLY A 258 -19.68 6.29 -11.69
C GLY A 258 -19.76 6.38 -13.22
N VAL A 259 -20.51 5.48 -13.87
CA VAL A 259 -20.75 5.54 -15.32
C VAL A 259 -21.48 6.83 -15.72
N GLU A 260 -22.53 7.20 -14.99
CA GLU A 260 -23.26 8.44 -15.24
C GLU A 260 -22.39 9.68 -14.96
N GLN A 261 -21.57 9.64 -13.91
CA GLN A 261 -20.64 10.73 -13.60
C GLN A 261 -19.59 10.92 -14.70
N VAL A 262 -19.04 9.84 -15.25
CA VAL A 262 -18.11 9.90 -16.40
C VAL A 262 -18.78 10.55 -17.60
N LYS A 263 -20.03 10.19 -17.91
CA LYS A 263 -20.79 10.80 -18.99
C LYS A 263 -20.95 12.31 -18.79
N GLN A 264 -21.38 12.75 -17.61
CA GLN A 264 -21.50 14.17 -17.29
C GLN A 264 -20.17 14.92 -17.41
N LEU A 265 -19.07 14.31 -16.99
CA LEU A 265 -17.73 14.88 -17.15
C LEU A 265 -17.37 15.04 -18.62
N THR A 266 -17.59 14.02 -19.45
CA THR A 266 -17.29 14.10 -20.89
C THR A 266 -18.10 15.18 -21.59
N GLU A 267 -19.38 15.33 -21.26
CA GLU A 267 -20.25 16.38 -21.80
C GLU A 267 -19.76 17.78 -21.39
N SER A 268 -19.33 17.93 -20.14
CA SER A 268 -18.90 19.22 -19.59
C SER A 268 -17.56 19.70 -20.15
N TYR A 269 -16.60 18.79 -20.35
CA TYR A 269 -15.24 19.14 -20.79
C TYR A 269 -15.02 19.02 -22.31
N ALA A 270 -15.94 18.40 -23.06
CA ALA A 270 -15.84 18.23 -24.52
C ALA A 270 -15.43 19.51 -25.27
N GLY A 271 -16.08 20.62 -24.95
CA GLY A 271 -15.81 21.91 -25.60
C GLY A 271 -14.39 22.42 -25.35
N MET A 272 -13.89 22.27 -24.13
CA MET A 272 -12.52 22.70 -23.79
C MET A 272 -11.45 21.82 -24.43
N LEU A 273 -11.74 20.52 -24.54
CA LEU A 273 -10.80 19.53 -25.05
C LEU A 273 -10.78 19.47 -26.58
N GLY A 274 -11.77 20.06 -27.25
CA GLY A 274 -11.90 20.04 -28.71
C GLY A 274 -12.31 18.66 -29.25
N VAL A 275 -12.92 17.82 -28.41
CA VAL A 275 -13.32 16.45 -28.74
C VAL A 275 -14.78 16.27 -28.35
N ASN A 276 -15.58 15.65 -29.24
CA ASN A 276 -16.99 15.41 -28.94
C ASN A 276 -17.14 14.40 -27.80
N ALA A 277 -18.19 14.55 -26.98
CA ALA A 277 -18.42 13.67 -25.84
C ALA A 277 -18.44 12.16 -26.18
N PRO A 278 -19.00 11.68 -27.31
CA PRO A 278 -18.94 10.27 -27.68
C PRO A 278 -17.52 9.75 -27.92
N ASP A 279 -16.65 10.56 -28.52
CA ASP A 279 -15.25 10.20 -28.79
C ASP A 279 -14.43 10.19 -27.49
N LEU A 280 -14.73 11.12 -26.56
CA LEU A 280 -14.16 11.10 -25.21
C LEU A 280 -14.57 9.84 -24.43
N LEU A 281 -15.84 9.46 -24.48
CA LEU A 281 -16.32 8.22 -23.84
C LEU A 281 -15.61 7.00 -24.42
N HIS A 282 -15.48 6.93 -25.75
CA HIS A 282 -14.76 5.84 -26.39
C HIS A 282 -13.28 5.77 -25.95
N ALA A 283 -12.60 6.91 -25.86
CA ALA A 283 -11.23 7.00 -25.38
C ALA A 283 -11.10 6.52 -23.92
N ILE A 284 -12.07 6.86 -23.07
CA ILE A 284 -12.11 6.41 -21.67
C ILE A 284 -12.32 4.90 -21.58
N ASP A 285 -13.21 4.32 -22.40
CA ASP A 285 -13.41 2.87 -22.45
C ASP A 285 -12.15 2.12 -22.92
N GLN A 286 -11.43 2.65 -23.91
CA GLN A 286 -10.13 2.12 -24.31
C GLN A 286 -9.11 2.19 -23.17
N ALA A 287 -9.09 3.31 -22.43
CA ALA A 287 -8.23 3.47 -21.27
C ALA A 287 -8.52 2.41 -20.18
N LYS A 288 -9.78 2.05 -19.95
CA LYS A 288 -10.15 0.94 -19.05
C LYS A 288 -9.53 -0.38 -19.52
N VAL A 289 -9.65 -0.70 -20.80
CA VAL A 289 -9.10 -1.96 -21.34
C VAL A 289 -7.58 -2.01 -21.21
N ILE A 290 -6.88 -0.89 -21.50
CA ILE A 290 -5.43 -0.80 -21.36
C ILE A 290 -5.01 -0.94 -19.90
N ALA A 291 -5.66 -0.20 -18.99
CA ALA A 291 -5.37 -0.25 -17.56
C ALA A 291 -5.54 -1.66 -16.97
N ALA A 292 -6.52 -2.43 -17.46
CA ALA A 292 -6.74 -3.82 -17.06
C ALA A 292 -5.62 -4.77 -17.53
N ASN A 293 -4.97 -4.49 -18.67
CA ASN A 293 -4.00 -5.36 -19.32
C ASN A 293 -2.54 -5.04 -18.98
N ASP A 294 -2.14 -3.77 -19.04
CA ASP A 294 -0.71 -3.39 -19.02
C ASP A 294 -0.09 -3.37 -17.63
N LEU A 295 -0.90 -3.12 -16.60
CA LEU A 295 -0.34 -2.62 -15.35
C LEU A 295 -0.51 -3.56 -14.17
N THR A 296 -1.27 -4.64 -14.33
CA THR A 296 -1.88 -5.31 -13.17
C THR A 296 -2.47 -4.30 -12.16
N ILE A 297 -2.80 -3.08 -12.64
CA ILE A 297 -3.47 -2.03 -11.89
C ILE A 297 -4.83 -2.61 -11.64
N ALA A 298 -5.04 -2.89 -10.38
CA ALA A 298 -6.13 -3.67 -9.89
C ALA A 298 -7.24 -2.74 -9.40
N PRO A 299 -7.95 -2.08 -10.34
CA PRO A 299 -9.38 -1.89 -10.16
C PRO A 299 -10.23 -2.59 -11.22
N LEU A 300 -9.69 -2.96 -12.39
CA LEU A 300 -10.53 -3.42 -13.50
C LEU A 300 -10.59 -4.94 -13.68
N SER A 301 -9.75 -5.70 -12.98
CA SER A 301 -9.76 -7.16 -13.11
C SER A 301 -10.57 -7.91 -12.04
N ARG A 302 -11.10 -7.25 -10.98
CA ARG A 302 -12.12 -7.76 -9.99
C ARG A 302 -12.35 -6.82 -8.78
N PRO A 303 -13.12 -5.72 -8.91
CA PRO A 303 -13.34 -4.76 -7.81
C PRO A 303 -14.24 -5.30 -6.69
N ALA A 304 -15.33 -6.01 -6.99
CA ALA A 304 -16.21 -6.56 -5.96
C ALA A 304 -15.55 -7.69 -5.15
N GLU A 305 -14.78 -8.58 -5.78
CA GLU A 305 -14.10 -9.68 -5.08
C GLU A 305 -12.92 -9.19 -4.22
N ARG A 306 -12.11 -8.24 -4.70
CA ARG A 306 -11.01 -7.68 -3.89
C ARG A 306 -11.50 -6.70 -2.83
N ARG A 307 -12.54 -5.88 -3.09
CA ARG A 307 -13.15 -5.02 -2.06
C ARG A 307 -13.96 -5.83 -1.07
N ALA A 308 -14.65 -6.89 -1.48
CA ALA A 308 -15.24 -7.86 -0.56
C ALA A 308 -14.15 -8.59 0.22
N LYS A 309 -13.05 -9.05 -0.40
CA LYS A 309 -11.95 -9.69 0.32
C LYS A 309 -11.17 -8.73 1.22
N ALA A 310 -10.98 -7.47 0.84
CA ALA A 310 -10.24 -6.47 1.60
C ALA A 310 -11.10 -5.84 2.70
N LEU A 311 -12.37 -5.50 2.43
CA LEU A 311 -13.32 -5.11 3.48
C LEU A 311 -13.65 -6.29 4.39
N ALA A 312 -13.73 -7.53 3.87
CA ALA A 312 -13.83 -8.72 4.71
C ALA A 312 -12.54 -8.90 5.52
N LYS A 313 -11.34 -8.79 4.93
CA LYS A 313 -10.06 -8.89 5.65
C LYS A 313 -9.91 -7.78 6.70
N THR A 314 -10.35 -6.55 6.43
CA THR A 314 -10.32 -5.43 7.37
C THR A 314 -11.39 -5.57 8.46
N ARG A 315 -12.62 -6.00 8.13
CA ARG A 315 -13.68 -6.31 9.11
C ARG A 315 -13.31 -7.53 9.96
N GLN A 316 -12.72 -8.55 9.36
CA GLN A 316 -12.23 -9.78 10.00
C GLN A 316 -11.05 -9.44 10.92
N ARG A 317 -10.11 -8.58 10.50
CA ARG A 317 -9.03 -8.09 11.36
C ARG A 317 -9.53 -7.19 12.49
N ALA A 318 -10.46 -6.29 12.23
CA ALA A 318 -11.05 -5.46 13.28
C ALA A 318 -11.84 -6.31 14.29
N ALA A 319 -12.56 -7.34 13.82
CA ALA A 319 -13.24 -8.31 14.67
C ALA A 319 -12.25 -9.17 15.46
N GLY A 320 -11.20 -9.66 14.80
CA GLY A 320 -10.11 -10.44 15.41
C GLY A 320 -9.37 -9.65 16.49
N ASN A 321 -8.98 -8.41 16.20
CA ASN A 321 -8.36 -7.50 17.16
C ASN A 321 -9.27 -7.21 18.35
N LYS A 322 -10.59 -7.10 18.14
CA LYS A 322 -11.55 -6.94 19.23
C LYS A 322 -11.61 -8.18 20.12
N ILE A 323 -11.53 -9.38 19.55
CA ILE A 323 -11.43 -10.64 20.30
C ILE A 323 -10.13 -10.67 21.11
N LEU A 324 -8.99 -10.35 20.49
CA LEU A 324 -7.70 -10.30 21.17
C LEU A 324 -7.69 -9.30 22.34
N LEU A 325 -8.22 -8.09 22.12
CA LEU A 325 -8.34 -7.06 23.15
C LEU A 325 -9.27 -7.49 24.30
N SER A 326 -10.42 -8.09 23.98
CA SER A 326 -11.36 -8.59 24.99
C SER A 326 -10.74 -9.72 25.82
N GLY A 327 -10.13 -10.71 25.16
CA GLY A 327 -9.51 -11.83 25.87
C GLY A 327 -8.31 -11.40 26.71
N LEU A 328 -7.54 -10.40 26.27
CA LEU A 328 -6.48 -9.82 27.10
C LEU A 328 -7.04 -9.12 28.35
N ALA A 329 -8.19 -8.43 28.23
CA ALA A 329 -8.88 -7.84 29.38
C ALA A 329 -9.37 -8.93 30.33
N ASP A 330 -10.02 -9.99 29.82
CA ASP A 330 -10.49 -11.13 30.61
C ASP A 330 -9.33 -11.81 31.35
N MET A 331 -8.19 -12.01 30.67
CA MET A 331 -6.96 -12.53 31.28
C MET A 331 -6.45 -11.65 32.42
N ARG A 332 -6.66 -10.33 32.34
CA ARG A 332 -6.24 -9.39 33.37
C ARG A 332 -7.13 -9.47 34.60
N ASP A 333 -8.44 -9.67 34.40
CA ASP A 333 -9.42 -9.77 35.47
C ASP A 333 -9.27 -11.06 36.28
N VAL A 334 -8.83 -12.15 35.64
CA VAL A 334 -8.62 -13.46 36.30
C VAL A 334 -7.18 -13.72 36.72
N LEU A 335 -6.24 -12.78 36.52
CA LEU A 335 -4.81 -12.99 36.78
C LEU A 335 -4.51 -13.42 38.22
N ASP A 336 -5.27 -12.92 39.20
CA ASP A 336 -5.06 -13.20 40.63
C ASP A 336 -5.67 -14.55 41.07
N SER A 337 -6.62 -15.11 40.31
CA SER A 337 -7.42 -16.28 40.71
C SER A 337 -7.25 -17.50 39.80
N ALA A 338 -6.84 -17.31 38.54
CA ALA A 338 -6.67 -18.38 37.57
C ALA A 338 -5.35 -19.14 37.75
N SER A 339 -5.39 -20.46 37.56
CA SER A 339 -4.18 -21.28 37.50
C SER A 339 -3.39 -21.01 36.21
N PRO A 340 -2.06 -21.29 36.18
CA PRO A 340 -1.27 -21.13 34.96
C PRO A 340 -1.81 -21.92 33.77
N GLY A 341 -2.39 -23.12 34.00
CA GLY A 341 -3.01 -23.91 32.94
C GLY A 341 -4.27 -23.25 32.37
N GLN A 342 -5.09 -22.63 33.23
CA GLN A 342 -6.25 -21.84 32.79
C GLN A 342 -5.80 -20.59 32.02
N MET A 343 -4.74 -19.90 32.46
CA MET A 343 -4.20 -18.74 31.74
C MET A 343 -3.67 -19.12 30.36
N VAL A 344 -2.95 -20.24 30.24
CA VAL A 344 -2.52 -20.79 28.94
C VAL A 344 -3.73 -21.12 28.07
N GLN A 345 -4.78 -21.73 28.62
CA GLN A 345 -5.98 -22.06 27.87
C GLN A 345 -6.69 -20.81 27.35
N ILE A 346 -6.92 -19.80 28.19
CA ILE A 346 -7.57 -18.54 27.81
C ILE A 346 -6.74 -17.83 26.73
N ALA A 347 -5.42 -17.75 26.91
CA ALA A 347 -4.53 -17.14 25.93
C ALA A 347 -4.58 -17.88 24.59
N LEU A 348 -4.44 -19.22 24.62
CA LEU A 348 -4.45 -20.04 23.40
C LEU A 348 -5.80 -19.94 22.66
N GLU A 349 -6.91 -19.96 23.39
CA GLU A 349 -8.25 -19.81 22.81
C GLU A 349 -8.47 -18.41 22.22
N THR A 350 -8.00 -17.38 22.91
CA THR A 350 -8.10 -15.99 22.45
C THR A 350 -7.27 -15.78 21.19
N VAL A 351 -6.05 -16.31 21.13
CA VAL A 351 -5.21 -16.26 19.94
C VAL A 351 -5.82 -17.07 18.80
N TYR A 352 -6.33 -18.27 19.07
CA TYR A 352 -7.02 -19.13 18.11
C TYR A 352 -8.19 -18.40 17.44
N LYS A 353 -9.09 -17.81 18.23
CA LYS A 353 -10.26 -17.08 17.72
C LYS A 353 -9.91 -15.72 17.12
N GLY A 354 -8.97 -15.01 17.73
CA GLY A 354 -8.61 -13.65 17.35
C GLY A 354 -7.80 -13.56 16.06
N LEU A 355 -7.01 -14.59 15.77
CA LEU A 355 -6.22 -14.70 14.54
C LEU A 355 -6.83 -15.66 13.50
N ASP A 356 -7.97 -16.28 13.81
CA ASP A 356 -8.66 -17.24 12.95
C ASP A 356 -7.73 -18.38 12.51
N LEU A 357 -7.03 -18.96 13.48
CA LEU A 357 -6.04 -20.02 13.25
C LEU A 357 -6.73 -21.30 12.78
N SER A 358 -6.13 -22.01 11.82
CA SER A 358 -6.52 -23.39 11.49
C SER A 358 -6.34 -24.28 12.71
N ARG A 359 -5.20 -24.14 13.40
CA ARG A 359 -4.85 -24.89 14.61
C ARG A 359 -4.09 -24.04 15.60
N ALA A 360 -4.31 -24.29 16.89
CA ALA A 360 -3.53 -23.71 17.97
C ALA A 360 -3.18 -24.78 19.00
N VAL A 361 -1.92 -24.82 19.45
CA VAL A 361 -1.43 -25.85 20.37
C VAL A 361 -0.54 -25.22 21.44
N ALA A 362 -0.76 -25.55 22.70
CA ALA A 362 0.15 -25.18 23.79
C ALA A 362 1.07 -26.35 24.15
N PHE A 363 2.37 -26.08 24.15
CA PHE A 363 3.43 -26.99 24.56
C PHE A 363 3.95 -26.61 25.94
N VAL A 364 4.08 -27.61 26.81
CA VAL A 364 4.58 -27.44 28.18
C VAL A 364 5.85 -28.25 28.34
N ARG A 365 6.89 -27.64 28.91
CA ARG A 365 8.17 -28.30 29.17
C ARG A 365 8.05 -29.30 30.32
N ASN A 366 8.44 -30.54 30.08
CA ASN A 366 8.66 -31.54 31.11
C ASN A 366 10.15 -31.59 31.47
N ARG A 367 10.53 -30.96 32.59
CA ARG A 367 11.93 -30.92 33.05
C ARG A 367 12.52 -32.29 33.40
N ARG A 368 11.67 -33.28 33.77
CA ARG A 368 12.15 -34.62 34.13
C ARG A 368 12.48 -35.47 32.91
N GLU A 369 11.71 -35.29 31.84
CA GLU A 369 11.79 -36.09 30.61
C GLU A 369 12.52 -35.35 29.47
N GLY A 370 12.99 -34.12 29.70
CA GLY A 370 13.84 -33.38 28.77
C GLY A 370 13.15 -33.00 27.45
N HIS A 371 11.84 -32.82 27.45
CA HIS A 371 11.11 -32.44 26.23
C HIS A 371 9.91 -31.55 26.52
N TYR A 372 9.36 -30.93 25.48
CA TYR A 372 8.11 -30.21 25.46
C TYR A 372 7.03 -31.10 24.86
N ALA A 373 5.90 -31.22 25.55
CA ALA A 373 4.76 -32.00 25.08
C ALA A 373 3.55 -31.10 24.85
N ALA A 374 2.83 -31.33 23.77
CA ALA A 374 1.55 -30.68 23.52
C ALA A 374 0.52 -31.09 24.58
N ARG A 375 -0.20 -30.11 25.14
CA ARG A 375 -1.16 -30.33 26.25
C ARG A 375 -2.56 -29.85 25.96
N ILE A 376 -2.70 -28.76 25.21
CA ILE A 376 -3.98 -28.13 24.88
C ILE A 376 -3.96 -27.86 23.39
N SER A 377 -5.04 -28.20 22.69
CA SER A 377 -5.20 -27.86 21.27
C SER A 377 -6.59 -27.35 20.93
N PHE A 378 -6.63 -26.51 19.91
CA PHE A 378 -7.82 -26.04 19.20
C PHE A 378 -7.60 -26.26 17.69
N GLY A 379 -8.68 -26.46 16.94
CA GLY A 379 -8.65 -26.82 15.52
C GLY A 379 -9.07 -28.26 15.26
N GLU A 380 -9.63 -28.51 14.08
CA GLU A 380 -10.13 -29.82 13.66
C GLU A 380 -8.99 -30.87 13.59
N GLY A 381 -9.24 -32.11 14.01
CA GLY A 381 -8.25 -33.20 13.99
C GLY A 381 -7.06 -33.07 14.96
N THR A 382 -6.89 -31.94 15.66
CA THR A 382 -5.69 -31.69 16.49
C THR A 382 -5.56 -32.61 17.71
N ARG A 383 -6.68 -33.05 18.29
CA ARG A 383 -6.67 -33.92 19.48
C ARG A 383 -6.03 -35.29 19.23
N GLU A 384 -6.15 -35.80 18.01
CA GLU A 384 -5.56 -37.08 17.60
C GLU A 384 -4.04 -36.95 17.40
N LEU A 385 -3.57 -35.75 17.02
CA LEU A 385 -2.17 -35.46 16.78
C LEU A 385 -1.38 -35.10 18.05
N LEU A 386 -2.06 -34.71 19.14
CA LEU A 386 -1.44 -34.29 20.41
C LEU A 386 -0.40 -35.28 20.95
N ALA A 387 -0.66 -36.59 20.87
CA ALA A 387 0.21 -37.62 21.41
C ALA A 387 1.55 -37.73 20.66
N GLY A 388 1.60 -37.33 19.38
CA GLY A 388 2.80 -37.35 18.55
C GLY A 388 3.59 -36.03 18.56
N MET A 389 3.01 -34.95 19.08
CA MET A 389 3.62 -33.62 19.11
C MET A 389 4.54 -33.46 20.33
N THR A 390 5.76 -33.98 20.18
CA THR A 390 6.84 -33.83 21.16
C THR A 390 8.02 -33.10 20.54
N PHE A 391 8.65 -32.22 21.30
CA PHE A 391 9.80 -31.42 20.89
C PHE A 391 10.90 -31.53 21.93
N ASP A 392 12.10 -31.95 21.52
CA ASP A 392 13.23 -32.13 22.44
C ASP A 392 13.69 -30.77 23.02
N ASP A 393 14.16 -30.79 24.26
CA ASP A 393 14.73 -29.63 24.95
C ASP A 393 16.23 -29.47 24.66
N ALA A 394 16.88 -30.51 24.11
CA ALA A 394 18.24 -30.42 23.59
C ALA A 394 18.29 -29.49 22.37
N TYR A 395 19.17 -28.49 22.43
CA TYR A 395 19.26 -27.46 21.40
C TYR A 395 19.58 -28.05 20.02
N GLU A 396 18.76 -27.67 19.05
CA GLU A 396 18.97 -27.89 17.62
C GLU A 396 18.80 -26.57 16.85
N PRO A 397 19.50 -26.38 15.72
CA PRO A 397 19.43 -25.15 14.93
C PRO A 397 18.12 -25.06 14.12
N ASN A 398 17.00 -24.89 14.82
CA ASN A 398 15.66 -24.78 14.25
C ASN A 398 14.91 -23.54 14.77
N VAL A 399 13.81 -23.19 14.10
CA VAL A 399 13.04 -21.97 14.39
C VAL A 399 12.37 -21.98 15.77
N PHE A 400 12.07 -23.15 16.34
CA PHE A 400 11.46 -23.28 17.66
C PHE A 400 12.47 -22.99 18.77
N HIS A 401 13.67 -23.58 18.68
CA HIS A 401 14.78 -23.23 19.57
C HIS A 401 15.18 -21.76 19.44
N ALA A 402 15.14 -21.19 18.24
CA ALA A 402 15.41 -19.77 18.04
C ALA A 402 14.38 -18.89 18.78
N ALA A 403 13.08 -19.23 18.73
CA ALA A 403 12.04 -18.53 19.47
C ALA A 403 12.26 -18.62 20.99
N LEU A 404 12.51 -19.83 21.50
CA LEU A 404 12.73 -20.08 22.93
C LEU A 404 13.98 -19.40 23.48
N ASN A 405 15.10 -19.45 22.74
CA ASN A 405 16.37 -18.84 23.18
C ASN A 405 16.34 -17.32 23.14
N SER A 406 15.61 -16.73 22.19
CA SER A 406 15.51 -15.27 22.06
C SER A 406 14.38 -14.66 22.90
N ASP A 407 13.46 -15.48 23.42
CA ASP A 407 12.21 -15.07 24.05
C ASP A 407 11.39 -14.09 23.18
N ARG A 408 11.37 -14.33 21.87
CA ARG A 408 10.64 -13.50 20.90
C ARG A 408 9.58 -14.31 20.18
N VAL A 409 8.45 -13.65 19.93
CA VAL A 409 7.43 -14.17 19.01
C VAL A 409 8.06 -14.27 17.62
N ILE A 410 8.02 -15.46 17.03
CA ILE A 410 8.47 -15.70 15.66
C ILE A 410 7.24 -15.97 14.80
N PHE A 411 7.13 -15.25 13.69
CA PHE A 411 6.13 -15.49 12.66
C PHE A 411 6.84 -15.92 11.37
N ILE A 412 6.35 -17.00 10.77
CA ILE A 412 6.81 -17.52 9.49
C ILE A 412 5.66 -17.40 8.49
N GLU A 413 5.86 -16.55 7.48
CA GLU A 413 4.87 -16.30 6.40
C GLU A 413 4.76 -17.48 5.42
N ASN A 414 5.84 -18.24 5.22
CA ASN A 414 5.81 -19.42 4.37
C ASN A 414 6.79 -20.49 4.85
N ALA A 415 6.26 -21.54 5.47
CA ALA A 415 7.01 -22.69 5.97
C ALA A 415 7.60 -23.55 4.83
N HIS A 416 7.03 -23.47 3.62
CA HIS A 416 7.48 -24.20 2.44
C HIS A 416 8.59 -23.51 1.65
N ASP A 417 8.93 -22.25 1.99
CA ASP A 417 10.11 -21.58 1.42
C ASP A 417 11.38 -22.37 1.81
N ALA A 418 12.21 -22.68 0.82
CA ALA A 418 13.43 -23.47 0.98
C ALA A 418 14.33 -22.98 2.12
N LYS A 419 14.37 -21.67 2.37
CA LYS A 419 15.13 -21.07 3.47
C LYS A 419 14.65 -21.51 4.86
N PHE A 420 13.35 -21.68 5.03
CA PHE A 420 12.72 -22.03 6.31
C PHE A 420 12.44 -23.53 6.42
N ALA A 421 12.03 -24.20 5.34
CA ALA A 421 11.77 -25.64 5.30
C ALA A 421 12.96 -26.49 5.78
N ALA A 422 14.18 -26.04 5.50
CA ALA A 422 15.41 -26.68 5.98
C ALA A 422 15.59 -26.57 7.51
N LYS A 423 14.98 -25.57 8.16
CA LYS A 423 15.10 -25.25 9.60
C LYS A 423 13.89 -25.69 10.43
N LEU A 424 13.00 -26.49 9.87
CA LEU A 424 11.83 -27.05 10.56
C LEU A 424 12.14 -28.44 11.14
N PRO A 425 11.78 -28.69 12.41
CA PRO A 425 11.99 -29.99 13.06
C PRO A 425 11.25 -31.14 12.36
N LEU A 426 11.73 -32.37 12.54
CA LEU A 426 11.11 -33.57 11.98
C LEU A 426 9.69 -33.81 12.52
N TRP A 427 9.45 -33.58 13.82
CA TRP A 427 8.11 -33.72 14.41
C TRP A 427 7.11 -32.77 13.74
N TRP A 428 7.54 -31.54 13.43
CA TRP A 428 6.70 -30.56 12.75
C TRP A 428 6.37 -31.03 11.33
N LYS A 429 7.37 -31.53 10.60
CA LYS A 429 7.18 -32.08 9.24
C LYS A 429 6.28 -33.31 9.21
N GLY A 430 6.22 -34.08 10.30
CA GLY A 430 5.38 -35.28 10.40
C GLY A 430 3.94 -35.00 10.85
N SER A 431 3.70 -33.94 11.63
CA SER A 431 2.39 -33.69 12.26
C SER A 431 1.72 -32.38 11.84
N LEU A 432 2.45 -31.46 11.21
CA LEU A 432 2.01 -30.08 10.92
C LEU A 432 2.36 -29.63 9.50
N SER A 433 2.76 -30.54 8.60
CA SER A 433 3.22 -30.19 7.24
C SER A 433 2.19 -29.49 6.35
N GLU A 434 0.92 -29.53 6.70
CA GLU A 434 -0.15 -28.80 5.98
C GLU A 434 -0.15 -27.30 6.29
N ALA A 435 0.60 -26.87 7.31
CA ALA A 435 0.70 -25.47 7.67
C ALA A 435 1.58 -24.70 6.68
N ARG A 436 1.01 -23.66 6.08
CA ARG A 436 1.74 -22.74 5.22
C ARG A 436 2.38 -21.63 6.04
N SER A 437 1.63 -21.02 6.95
CA SER A 437 2.11 -19.94 7.84
C SER A 437 1.95 -20.37 9.29
N PHE A 438 2.85 -19.94 10.17
CA PHE A 438 2.68 -20.21 11.60
C PHE A 438 3.35 -19.16 12.49
N VAL A 439 2.90 -19.11 13.74
CA VAL A 439 3.45 -18.26 14.80
C VAL A 439 3.85 -19.11 16.00
N VAL A 440 4.99 -18.78 16.61
CA VAL A 440 5.50 -19.39 17.83
C VAL A 440 5.66 -18.32 18.89
N LEU A 441 4.99 -18.50 20.03
CA LEU A 441 5.05 -17.60 21.18
C LEU A 441 5.78 -18.33 22.32
N PRO A 442 7.06 -18.04 22.59
CA PRO A 442 7.77 -18.65 23.70
C PRO A 442 7.15 -18.24 25.03
N LEU A 443 7.16 -19.12 26.04
CA LEU A 443 6.72 -18.81 27.39
C LEU A 443 7.92 -19.02 28.32
N SER A 444 8.66 -17.95 28.58
CA SER A 444 9.85 -17.98 29.44
C SER A 444 9.52 -17.39 30.80
N ALA A 445 9.74 -18.13 31.88
CA ALA A 445 9.52 -17.69 33.26
C ALA A 445 10.85 -17.70 34.01
N ASN A 446 11.18 -16.61 34.73
CA ASN A 446 12.46 -16.43 35.42
C ASN A 446 13.69 -16.70 34.52
N GLY A 447 13.62 -16.25 33.25
CA GLY A 447 14.70 -16.43 32.28
C GLY A 447 14.89 -17.88 31.79
N GLN A 448 13.95 -18.79 32.08
CA GLN A 448 13.97 -20.18 31.65
C GLN A 448 12.72 -20.51 30.82
N PRO A 449 12.85 -21.17 29.66
CA PRO A 449 11.70 -21.63 28.89
C PRO A 449 10.84 -22.61 29.70
N ALA A 450 9.56 -22.30 29.84
CA ALA A 450 8.53 -23.13 30.50
C ALA A 450 7.61 -23.81 29.48
N GLY A 451 7.53 -23.28 28.27
CA GLY A 451 6.69 -23.80 27.19
C GLY A 451 6.67 -22.86 25.99
N PHE A 452 5.77 -23.11 25.06
CA PHE A 452 5.43 -22.17 23.98
C PHE A 452 4.00 -22.41 23.51
N LEU A 453 3.39 -21.38 22.92
CA LEU A 453 2.17 -21.51 22.14
C LEU A 453 2.53 -21.55 20.66
N TYR A 454 1.84 -22.40 19.93
CA TYR A 454 1.95 -22.56 18.50
C TYR A 454 0.59 -22.28 17.86
N GLY A 455 0.59 -21.59 16.72
CA GLY A 455 -0.62 -21.37 15.93
C GLY A 455 -0.29 -21.39 14.45
N ASP A 456 -1.15 -21.98 13.63
CA ASP A 456 -0.92 -22.05 12.18
C ASP A 456 -2.16 -21.75 11.32
N TRP A 457 -1.85 -21.50 10.06
CA TRP A 457 -2.81 -21.38 8.97
C TRP A 457 -2.35 -22.27 7.82
N ASP A 458 -3.29 -23.05 7.31
CA ASP A 458 -3.11 -23.89 6.13
C ASP A 458 -3.33 -23.11 4.81
N ASP A 459 -3.29 -23.84 3.69
CA ASP A 459 -3.47 -23.28 2.34
C ASP A 459 -4.89 -22.76 2.03
N SER A 460 -5.87 -23.00 2.91
CA SER A 460 -7.21 -22.42 2.75
C SER A 460 -7.24 -20.90 2.99
N PHE A 461 -6.18 -20.35 3.62
CA PHE A 461 -6.04 -18.92 3.89
C PHE A 461 -5.17 -18.20 2.84
N PRO A 462 -5.53 -16.95 2.47
CA PRO A 462 -4.65 -16.10 1.67
C PRO A 462 -3.37 -15.75 2.47
N PRO A 463 -2.29 -15.28 1.81
CA PRO A 463 -1.06 -14.87 2.50
C PRO A 463 -1.35 -13.96 3.71
N ILE A 464 -0.84 -14.37 4.87
CA ILE A 464 -1.08 -13.72 6.16
C ILE A 464 0.14 -12.89 6.51
N GLN A 465 -0.11 -11.68 7.00
CA GLN A 465 0.90 -10.82 7.60
C GLN A 465 0.35 -10.29 8.91
N LEU A 466 1.06 -10.54 10.01
CA LEU A 466 0.71 -10.00 11.31
C LEU A 466 1.06 -8.51 11.38
N SER A 467 0.08 -7.68 11.75
CA SER A 467 0.23 -6.26 11.99
C SER A 467 1.01 -5.98 13.27
N GLN A 468 1.55 -4.78 13.40
CA GLN A 468 2.26 -4.35 14.61
C GLN A 468 1.36 -4.42 15.86
N THR A 469 0.06 -4.11 15.72
CA THR A 469 -0.93 -4.22 16.80
C THR A 469 -1.13 -5.67 17.24
N GLU A 470 -1.29 -6.61 16.30
CA GLU A 470 -1.41 -8.04 16.62
C GLU A 470 -0.15 -8.54 17.33
N PHE A 471 1.05 -8.18 16.84
CA PHE A 471 2.29 -8.50 17.54
C PHE A 471 2.33 -7.95 18.97
N SER A 472 1.88 -6.71 19.20
CA SER A 472 1.82 -6.14 20.55
C SER A 472 0.89 -6.95 21.46
N LEU A 473 -0.32 -7.28 20.99
CA LEU A 473 -1.30 -8.04 21.76
C LEU A 473 -0.81 -9.45 22.09
N LEU A 474 -0.15 -10.12 21.15
CA LEU A 474 0.47 -11.44 21.39
C LEU A 474 1.57 -11.38 22.45
N ASN A 475 2.39 -10.32 22.44
CA ASN A 475 3.40 -10.10 23.47
C ASN A 475 2.78 -9.81 24.84
N ASP A 476 1.69 -9.05 24.89
CA ASP A 476 0.98 -8.74 26.14
C ASP A 476 0.33 -9.99 26.74
N MET A 477 -0.33 -10.82 25.92
CA MET A 477 -0.88 -12.11 26.35
C MET A 477 0.22 -13.05 26.85
N ARG A 478 1.34 -13.14 26.14
CA ARG A 478 2.53 -13.89 26.57
C ARG A 478 2.99 -13.45 27.95
N ALA A 479 3.14 -12.15 28.17
CA ALA A 479 3.56 -11.58 29.44
C ALA A 479 2.57 -11.92 30.58
N MET A 480 1.27 -11.93 30.30
CA MET A 480 0.24 -12.31 31.26
C MET A 480 0.30 -13.79 31.66
N VAL A 481 0.50 -14.69 30.68
CA VAL A 481 0.69 -16.12 30.95
C VAL A 481 1.95 -16.34 31.79
N VAL A 482 3.06 -15.70 31.42
CA VAL A 482 4.33 -15.79 32.16
C VAL A 482 4.18 -15.30 33.60
N LYS A 483 3.53 -14.16 33.83
CA LYS A 483 3.25 -13.65 35.18
C LYS A 483 2.48 -14.63 36.05
N ALA A 484 1.48 -15.31 35.48
CA ALA A 484 0.72 -16.33 36.20
C ALA A 484 1.59 -17.55 36.56
N VAL A 485 2.45 -17.99 35.65
CA VAL A 485 3.42 -19.08 35.89
C VAL A 485 4.40 -18.70 37.00
N GLU A 486 4.98 -17.50 36.95
CA GLU A 486 5.97 -17.03 37.93
C GLU A 486 5.40 -16.90 39.34
N ARG A 487 4.18 -16.38 39.48
CA ARG A 487 3.50 -16.28 40.79
C ARG A 487 3.33 -17.64 41.46
N ARG A 488 2.92 -18.66 40.71
CA ARG A 488 2.79 -20.01 41.28
C ARG A 488 4.13 -20.58 41.76
N HIS A 489 5.22 -20.25 41.07
CA HIS A 489 6.56 -20.66 41.47
C HIS A 489 7.14 -19.81 42.63
N GLY A 490 6.66 -18.59 42.83
CA GLY A 490 6.99 -17.73 43.99
C GLY A 490 6.18 -18.00 45.27
N VAL A 491 5.16 -18.87 45.22
CA VAL A 491 4.26 -19.21 46.37
C VAL A 491 4.56 -20.61 46.95
N ALA A 492 5.76 -21.17 46.74
CA ALA A 492 6.16 -22.37 47.48
C ALA A 492 6.38 -22.03 48.97
N PRO A 493 5.78 -22.76 49.93
CA PRO A 493 5.74 -22.38 51.34
C PRO A 493 7.12 -22.55 52.00
N GLU A 494 7.66 -21.46 52.53
CA GLU A 494 8.63 -21.54 53.62
C GLU A 494 7.93 -22.11 54.86
N THR A 495 8.48 -23.21 55.38
CA THR A 495 8.42 -23.68 56.78
C THR A 495 7.04 -23.98 57.39
N VAL A 496 6.74 -25.29 57.49
CA VAL A 496 6.33 -25.88 58.78
C VAL A 496 7.12 -27.18 58.98
N THR A 497 8.23 -27.09 59.70
CA THR A 497 8.80 -28.24 60.41
C THR A 497 8.75 -27.85 61.88
N ARG A 498 7.95 -28.60 62.65
CA ARG A 498 7.95 -28.56 64.12
C ARG A 498 9.06 -29.43 64.65
#